data_AF-A0A967HXW4-F1
#
_entry.id   AF-A0A967HXW4-F1
#
_cell.length_a   1.000
_cell.length_b   1.000
_cell.length_c   1.000
_cell.angle_alpha   90.00
_cell.angle_beta   90.00
_cell.angle_gamma   90.00
#
_symmetry.space_group_name_H-M   'P 1'
#
loop_
_entity.id
_entity.type
_entity.pdbx_description
1 polymer ?
#
loop_
_entity_poly.entity_id
_entity_poly.type
_entity_poly.pdbx_seq_one_letter_code
_entity_poly.pdbx_strand_id
1 'polypeptide(L)'
;MKTRFAHVALPVALLGALGLAWEASVHVFEMPSYILPGPWEIVKVMWQRLDLLAAHAVVTLIEICLGFGVALVLGLTLAVLIHASRIIERSFLPLIISSQTIPVFAIAPLLILWFGYGIGSKVVMT
;
A
#
# COMPACT_ATOMS: atom_id res chain seq x y z
N MET A 1 21.94 23.76 -17.75
CA MET A 1 21.62 22.42 -18.30
C MET A 1 22.45 21.29 -17.66
N LYS A 2 23.75 21.48 -17.36
CA LYS A 2 24.61 20.46 -16.73
C LYS A 2 24.23 20.06 -15.29
N THR A 3 23.57 20.95 -14.53
CA THR A 3 23.16 20.68 -13.13
C THR A 3 22.00 19.70 -13.01
N ARG A 4 20.96 19.79 -13.86
CA ARG A 4 19.82 18.84 -13.83
C ARG A 4 20.23 17.39 -14.14
N PHE A 5 21.19 17.20 -15.04
CA PHE A 5 21.68 15.87 -15.40
C PHE A 5 22.46 15.23 -14.25
N ALA A 6 23.29 16.01 -13.55
CA ALA A 6 24.01 15.56 -12.35
C ALA A 6 23.05 15.20 -11.19
N HIS A 7 21.94 15.93 -11.03
CA HIS A 7 20.95 15.66 -9.99
C HIS A 7 20.15 14.35 -10.18
N VAL A 8 20.07 13.82 -11.40
CA VAL A 8 19.42 12.52 -11.67
C VAL A 8 20.45 11.39 -11.82
N ALA A 9 21.58 11.67 -12.47
CA ALA A 9 22.62 10.67 -12.68
C ALA A 9 23.24 10.19 -11.36
N LEU A 10 23.44 11.08 -10.38
CA LEU A 10 24.05 10.71 -9.11
C LEU A 10 23.17 9.77 -8.27
N PRO A 11 21.86 10.02 -8.06
CA PRO A 11 20.97 9.05 -7.41
C PRO A 11 20.86 7.71 -8.15
N VAL A 12 20.79 7.72 -9.48
CA VAL A 12 20.68 6.49 -10.27
C VAL A 12 21.96 5.67 -10.16
N ALA A 13 23.13 6.31 -10.22
CA ALA A 13 24.41 5.63 -10.02
C ALA A 13 24.53 5.05 -8.60
N LEU A 14 24.07 5.79 -7.58
CA LEU A 14 24.05 5.30 -6.19
C LEU A 14 23.13 4.08 -6.05
N LEU A 15 21.92 4.12 -6.60
CA LEU A 15 20.99 2.99 -6.57
C LEU A 15 21.57 1.78 -7.30
N GLY A 16 22.20 1.98 -8.46
CA GLY A 16 22.90 0.92 -9.18
C GLY A 16 24.04 0.31 -8.36
N ALA A 17 24.87 1.15 -7.73
CA ALA A 17 25.95 0.69 -6.87
C ALA A 17 25.43 -0.09 -5.66
N LEU A 18 24.35 0.35 -5.03
CA LEU A 18 23.69 -0.36 -3.92
C LEU A 18 23.11 -1.70 -4.37
N GLY A 19 22.47 -1.74 -5.54
CA GLY A 19 21.94 -2.98 -6.12
C GLY A 19 23.04 -4.00 -6.41
N LEU A 20 24.17 -3.55 -6.99
CA LEU A 20 25.34 -4.40 -7.23
C LEU A 20 26.00 -4.86 -5.92
N ALA A 21 26.10 -3.97 -4.92
CA ALA A 21 26.63 -4.34 -3.61
C ALA A 21 25.74 -5.38 -2.91
N TRP A 22 24.42 -5.25 -3.03
CA TRP A 22 23.47 -6.26 -2.54
C TRP A 22 23.65 -7.59 -3.27
N GLU A 23 23.62 -7.60 -4.60
CA GLU A 23 23.82 -8.83 -5.39
C GLU A 23 25.15 -9.50 -5.04
N ALA A 24 26.24 -8.74 -4.94
CA ALA A 24 27.55 -9.25 -4.56
C ALA A 24 27.54 -9.82 -3.13
N SER A 25 26.86 -9.16 -2.18
CA SER A 25 26.75 -9.64 -0.80
C SER A 25 26.05 -11.00 -0.73
N VAL A 26 24.95 -11.19 -1.46
CA VAL A 26 24.22 -12.46 -1.48
C VAL A 26 25.10 -13.60 -2.00
N HIS A 27 25.90 -13.35 -3.04
CA HIS A 27 26.81 -14.34 -3.62
C HIS A 27 28.03 -14.63 -2.74
N VAL A 28 28.65 -13.60 -2.16
CA VAL A 28 29.85 -13.74 -1.32
C VAL A 28 29.55 -14.46 0.00
N PHE A 29 28.38 -14.18 0.60
CA PHE A 29 27.97 -14.80 1.86
C PHE A 29 27.14 -16.07 1.67
N GLU A 30 26.99 -16.57 0.45
CA GLU A 30 26.19 -17.77 0.09
C GLU A 30 24.81 -17.76 0.78
N MET A 31 24.16 -16.59 0.77
CA MET A 31 22.93 -16.39 1.53
C MET A 31 21.78 -17.22 0.95
N PRO A 32 21.03 -17.96 1.78
CA PRO A 32 19.90 -18.73 1.29
C PRO A 32 18.82 -17.81 0.70
N SER A 33 18.31 -18.13 -0.50
CA SER A 33 17.32 -17.32 -1.23
C SER A 33 16.00 -17.10 -0.47
N TYR A 34 15.69 -17.91 0.55
CA TYR A 34 14.51 -17.70 1.40
C TYR A 34 14.72 -16.63 2.49
N ILE A 35 15.97 -16.26 2.79
CA ILE A 35 16.31 -15.18 3.74
C ILE A 35 16.50 -13.87 3.00
N LEU A 36 17.37 -13.87 1.98
CA LEU A 36 17.62 -12.70 1.16
C LEU A 36 17.95 -13.12 -0.28
N PRO A 37 16.95 -13.13 -1.17
CA PRO A 37 17.21 -13.37 -2.59
C PRO A 37 18.00 -12.20 -3.19
N GLY A 38 18.80 -12.49 -4.22
CA GLY A 38 19.51 -11.47 -4.98
C GLY A 38 18.54 -10.60 -5.79
N PRO A 39 18.82 -9.28 -5.97
CA PRO A 39 18.08 -8.41 -6.87
C PRO A 39 17.77 -9.03 -8.24
N TRP A 40 18.72 -9.75 -8.84
CA TRP A 40 18.49 -10.39 -10.14
C TRP A 40 17.47 -11.53 -10.07
N GLU A 41 17.52 -12.32 -9.00
CA GLU A 41 16.57 -13.41 -8.75
C GLU A 41 15.14 -12.86 -8.58
N ILE A 42 14.99 -11.74 -7.86
CA ILE A 42 13.70 -11.05 -7.70
C ILE A 42 13.14 -10.65 -9.06
N VAL A 43 13.93 -9.97 -9.91
CA VAL A 43 13.49 -9.54 -11.25
C VAL A 43 13.10 -10.75 -12.11
N LYS A 44 13.88 -11.82 -12.06
CA LYS A 44 13.59 -13.05 -12.80
C LYS A 44 12.26 -13.68 -12.36
N VAL A 45 12.02 -13.79 -11.06
CA VAL A 45 10.76 -14.34 -10.53
C VAL A 45 9.60 -13.42 -10.85
N MET A 46 9.77 -12.10 -10.73
CA MET A 46 8.74 -11.13 -11.13
C MET A 46 8.34 -11.35 -12.59
N TRP A 47 9.32 -11.49 -13.50
CA TRP A 47 9.04 -11.75 -14.92
C TRP A 47 8.36 -13.10 -15.16
N GLN A 48 8.82 -14.15 -14.48
CA GLN A 48 8.26 -15.51 -14.59
C GLN A 48 6.88 -15.68 -13.94
N ARG A 49 6.48 -14.75 -13.06
CA ARG A 49 5.20 -14.77 -12.34
C ARG A 49 4.36 -13.54 -12.64
N LEU A 50 4.61 -12.87 -13.76
CA LEU A 50 3.85 -11.68 -14.18
C LEU A 50 2.36 -11.97 -14.23
N ASP A 51 1.94 -13.13 -14.74
CA ASP A 51 0.52 -13.49 -14.83
C ASP A 51 -0.14 -13.56 -13.45
N LEU A 52 0.54 -14.16 -12.48
CA LEU A 52 0.07 -14.27 -11.09
C LEU A 52 0.06 -12.91 -10.40
N LEU A 53 1.12 -12.11 -10.58
CA LEU A 53 1.20 -10.75 -10.05
C LEU A 53 0.11 -9.86 -10.64
N ALA A 54 -0.14 -9.96 -11.94
CA ALA A 54 -1.18 -9.21 -12.63
C ALA A 54 -2.57 -9.62 -12.14
N ALA A 55 -2.83 -10.91 -11.98
CA ALA A 55 -4.10 -11.41 -11.44
C ALA A 55 -4.37 -10.84 -10.03
N HIS A 56 -3.37 -10.87 -9.13
CA HIS A 56 -3.51 -10.28 -7.80
C HIS A 56 -3.61 -8.75 -7.83
N ALA A 57 -2.86 -8.08 -8.71
CA ALA A 57 -2.93 -6.63 -8.86
C ALA A 57 -4.32 -6.17 -9.31
N VAL A 58 -4.97 -6.91 -10.22
CA VAL A 58 -6.35 -6.63 -10.65
C VAL A 58 -7.32 -6.78 -9.49
N VAL A 59 -7.19 -7.84 -8.69
CA VAL A 59 -8.04 -8.04 -7.50
C VAL A 59 -7.87 -6.90 -6.50
N THR A 60 -6.63 -6.50 -6.20
CA THR A 60 -6.35 -5.35 -5.33
C THR A 60 -6.89 -4.05 -5.90
N LEU A 61 -6.79 -3.84 -7.22
CA LEU A 61 -7.37 -2.66 -7.87
C LEU A 61 -8.88 -2.62 -7.70
N ILE A 62 -9.57 -3.75 -7.88
CA ILE A 62 -11.02 -3.85 -7.67
C ILE A 62 -11.37 -3.55 -6.22
N GLU A 63 -10.66 -4.15 -5.26
CA GLU A 63 -10.82 -3.89 -3.82
C GLU A 63 -10.70 -2.39 -3.50
N ILE A 64 -9.67 -1.73 -4.05
CA ILE A 64 -9.44 -0.29 -3.89
C ILE A 64 -10.56 0.53 -4.53
N CYS A 65 -10.93 0.25 -5.78
CA CYS A 65 -11.97 1.02 -6.47
C CYS A 65 -13.32 0.93 -5.76
N LEU A 66 -13.68 -0.27 -5.25
CA LEU A 66 -14.91 -0.46 -4.50
C LEU A 66 -14.85 0.25 -3.14
N GLY A 67 -13.79 0.07 -2.37
CA GLY A 67 -13.60 0.73 -1.06
C GLY A 67 -13.60 2.25 -1.19
N PHE A 68 -12.79 2.76 -2.11
CA PHE A 68 -12.74 4.19 -2.42
C PHE A 68 -14.09 4.74 -2.89
N GLY A 69 -14.83 4.01 -3.74
CA GLY A 69 -16.15 4.44 -4.19
C GLY A 69 -17.13 4.63 -3.03
N VAL A 70 -17.17 3.67 -2.10
CA VAL A 70 -18.01 3.76 -0.90
C VAL A 70 -17.53 4.88 0.03
N ALA A 71 -16.23 4.95 0.30
CA ALA A 71 -15.62 5.97 1.15
C ALA A 71 -15.85 7.39 0.60
N LEU A 72 -15.78 7.57 -0.72
CA LEU A 72 -16.03 8.85 -1.38
C LEU A 72 -17.46 9.31 -1.18
N VAL A 73 -18.45 8.43 -1.43
CA VAL A 73 -19.87 8.77 -1.27
C VAL A 73 -20.19 9.10 0.20
N LEU A 74 -19.75 8.26 1.14
CA LEU A 74 -19.99 8.47 2.57
C LEU A 74 -19.24 9.70 3.09
N GLY A 75 -17.98 9.86 2.72
CA GLY A 75 -17.11 10.96 3.14
C GLY A 75 -17.61 12.32 2.63
N LEU A 76 -18.01 12.41 1.35
CA LEU A 76 -18.59 13.63 0.79
C LEU A 76 -19.92 13.98 1.47
N THR A 77 -20.79 12.98 1.65
CA THR A 77 -22.08 13.18 2.34
C THR A 77 -21.85 13.71 3.75
N LEU A 78 -20.94 13.09 4.50
CA LEU A 78 -20.61 13.50 5.86
C LEU A 78 -19.96 14.89 5.91
N ALA A 79 -19.08 15.22 4.96
CA ALA A 79 -18.45 16.53 4.86
C ALA A 79 -19.49 17.64 4.62
N VAL A 80 -20.46 17.42 3.73
CA VAL A 80 -21.56 18.35 3.50
C VAL A 80 -22.43 18.51 4.75
N LEU A 81 -22.75 17.42 5.45
CA LEU A 81 -23.53 17.45 6.69
C LEU A 81 -22.82 18.21 7.82
N ILE A 82 -21.52 17.98 7.98
CA ILE A 82 -20.67 18.69 8.94
C ILE A 82 -20.62 20.18 8.60
N HIS A 83 -20.45 20.53 7.33
CA HIS A 83 -20.43 21.92 6.88
C HIS A 83 -21.78 22.63 7.13
N ALA A 84 -22.90 21.93 6.92
CA ALA A 84 -24.23 22.49 7.05
C ALA A 84 -24.70 22.68 8.51
N SER A 85 -24.15 21.94 9.48
CA SER A 85 -24.64 21.95 10.87
C SER A 85 -23.53 21.90 11.92
N ARG A 86 -23.47 22.96 12.75
CA ARG A 86 -22.57 23.03 13.91
C ARG A 86 -22.82 21.93 14.96
N ILE A 87 -24.04 21.39 15.03
CA ILE A 87 -24.35 20.29 15.94
C ILE A 87 -23.69 19.01 15.44
N ILE A 88 -23.85 18.70 14.16
CA ILE A 88 -23.24 17.52 13.53
C ILE A 88 -21.71 17.63 13.59
N GLU A 89 -21.16 18.79 13.26
CA GLU A 89 -19.72 19.07 13.37
C GLU A 89 -19.18 18.73 14.77
N ARG A 90 -19.79 19.27 15.83
CA ARG A 90 -19.34 19.06 17.21
C ARG A 90 -19.52 17.62 17.70
N SER A 91 -20.50 16.89 17.19
CA SER A 91 -20.76 15.49 17.56
C SER A 91 -19.88 14.50 16.80
N PHE A 92 -19.68 14.70 15.49
CA PHE A 92 -18.98 13.73 14.63
C PHE A 92 -17.47 13.97 14.54
N LEU A 93 -16.98 15.21 14.60
CA LEU A 93 -15.53 15.47 14.50
C LEU A 93 -14.72 14.72 15.57
N PRO A 94 -15.11 14.68 16.86
CA PRO A 94 -14.36 13.91 17.87
C PRO A 94 -14.32 12.41 17.55
N LEU A 95 -15.44 11.84 17.07
CA LEU A 95 -15.54 10.43 16.70
C LEU A 95 -14.65 10.12 15.50
N ILE A 96 -14.70 10.94 14.45
CA ILE A 96 -13.87 10.79 13.25
C ILE A 96 -12.40 10.83 13.63
N ILE A 97 -11.97 11.86 14.38
CA ILE A 97 -10.57 12.01 14.78
C ILE A 97 -10.12 10.84 15.67
N SER A 98 -10.96 10.39 16.60
CA SER A 98 -10.64 9.25 17.45
C SER A 98 -10.46 7.96 16.65
N SER A 99 -11.29 7.72 15.63
CA SER A 99 -11.19 6.54 14.76
C SER A 99 -9.86 6.48 14.00
N GLN A 100 -9.28 7.63 13.64
CA GLN A 100 -8.00 7.70 12.93
C GLN A 100 -6.80 7.29 13.80
N THR A 101 -6.98 7.15 15.10
CA THR A 101 -5.91 6.71 16.01
C THR A 101 -5.83 5.20 16.13
N ILE A 102 -6.86 4.48 15.69
CA ILE A 102 -6.91 3.02 15.80
C ILE A 102 -6.03 2.40 14.71
N PRO A 103 -5.02 1.58 15.06
CA PRO A 103 -4.19 0.94 14.07
C PRO A 103 -4.98 -0.03 13.20
N VAL A 104 -4.75 0.02 11.89
CA VAL A 104 -5.45 -0.82 10.92
C VAL A 104 -5.30 -2.32 11.24
N PHE A 105 -4.11 -2.76 11.66
CA PHE A 105 -3.86 -4.16 12.03
C PHE A 105 -4.66 -4.62 13.25
N ALA A 106 -5.13 -3.71 14.11
CA ALA A 106 -5.96 -4.03 15.26
C ALA A 106 -7.43 -4.26 14.86
N ILE A 107 -7.90 -3.57 13.82
CA ILE A 107 -9.29 -3.68 13.33
C ILE A 107 -9.46 -4.86 12.36
N ALA A 108 -8.41 -5.23 11.61
CA ALA A 108 -8.49 -6.26 10.57
C ALA A 108 -9.14 -7.60 11.03
N PRO A 109 -8.80 -8.18 12.21
CA PRO A 109 -9.45 -9.41 12.67
C PRO A 109 -10.96 -9.26 12.92
N LEU A 110 -11.41 -8.09 13.40
CA LEU A 110 -12.83 -7.81 13.63
C LEU A 110 -13.59 -7.70 12.31
N LEU A 111 -12.99 -7.06 11.29
CA LEU A 111 -13.60 -6.98 9.97
C LEU A 111 -13.72 -8.37 9.32
N ILE A 112 -12.72 -9.24 9.50
CA ILE A 112 -12.80 -10.62 9.02
C ILE A 112 -13.88 -11.39 9.77
N LEU A 113 -14.05 -11.17 11.08
CA LEU A 113 -15.12 -11.80 11.87
C LEU A 113 -16.50 -11.36 11.40
N TRP A 114 -16.69 -10.08 11.06
CA TRP A 114 -17.98 -9.53 10.65
C TRP A 114 -18.32 -9.79 9.18
N PHE A 115 -17.36 -9.59 8.28
CA PHE A 115 -17.59 -9.65 6.82
C PHE A 115 -17.06 -10.94 6.18
N GLY A 116 -16.40 -11.81 6.96
CA GLY A 116 -15.79 -13.04 6.49
C GLY A 116 -14.45 -12.83 5.78
N TYR A 117 -13.84 -13.95 5.39
CA TYR A 117 -12.68 -13.96 4.50
C TYR A 117 -13.14 -13.65 3.07
N GLY A 118 -12.62 -12.58 2.46
CA GLY A 118 -12.93 -12.26 1.08
C GLY A 118 -12.83 -10.78 0.76
N ILE A 119 -13.55 -10.35 -0.27
CA ILE A 119 -13.52 -8.98 -0.77
C ILE A 119 -14.18 -7.99 0.21
N GLY A 120 -15.21 -8.42 0.95
CA GLY A 120 -15.98 -7.56 1.85
C GLY A 120 -15.13 -6.95 2.97
N SER A 121 -14.34 -7.78 3.68
CA SER A 121 -13.47 -7.30 4.76
C SER A 121 -12.37 -6.36 4.27
N LYS A 122 -11.87 -6.57 3.05
CA LYS A 122 -10.82 -5.73 2.45
C LYS A 122 -11.35 -4.41 1.91
N VAL A 123 -12.55 -4.42 1.33
CA VAL A 123 -13.24 -3.21 0.85
C VAL A 123 -13.56 -2.27 2.00
N VAL A 124 -13.99 -2.78 3.16
CA VAL A 124 -14.27 -1.96 4.35
C VAL A 124 -12.99 -1.43 5.00
N MET A 125 -11.87 -2.15 4.84
CA MET A 125 -10.57 -1.73 5.34
C MET A 125 -9.92 -0.61 4.50
N THR A 126 -10.30 -0.50 3.22
CA THR A 126 -9.71 0.44 2.25
C THR A 126 -10.40 1.80 2.30
#